data_AF-A0A5K0W100-F1
#
_entry.id   AF-A0A5K0W100-F1
#
_cell.length_a   1.000
_cell.length_b   1.000
_cell.length_c   1.000
_cell.angle_alpha   90.00
_cell.angle_beta   90.00
_cell.angle_gamma   90.00
#
_symmetry.space_group_name_H-M   'P 1'
#
loop_
_entity.id
_entity.type
_entity.pdbx_description
1 polymer ?
#
loop_
_entity_poly.entity_id
_entity_poly.type
_entity_poly.pdbx_seq_one_letter_code
_entity_poly.pdbx_strand_id
1 'polypeptide(L)' 'AYGVHMNGYTEKEGKKYLWIGKRSYEKPTFPGMLDHLVAGGL' A
#
# COMPACT_ATOMS: atom_id res chain seq x y z
N ALA A 1 10.49 -2.87 16.78
CA ALA A 1 9.39 -1.98 16.33
C ALA A 1 8.29 -2.85 15.73
N TYR A 2 7.04 -2.43 15.88
CA TYR A 2 5.89 -3.10 15.27
C TYR A 2 5.30 -2.21 14.17
N GLY A 3 4.57 -2.82 13.24
CA GLY A 3 3.90 -2.10 12.18
C GLY A 3 2.68 -2.86 11.71
N VAL A 4 1.72 -2.12 11.16
CA VAL A 4 0.48 -2.66 10.62
C VAL A 4 0.43 -2.33 9.13
N HIS A 5 0.09 -3.33 8.34
CA HIS A 5 -0.14 -3.20 6.92
C HIS A 5 -1.50 -3.80 6.57
N MET A 6 -2.21 -3.18 5.63
CA MET A 6 -3.52 -3.61 5.17
C MET A 6 -3.53 -3.79 3.65
N ASN A 7 -3.99 -4.96 3.22
CA ASN A 7 -4.30 -5.24 1.84
C ASN A 7 -5.77 -4.88 1.56
N GLY A 8 -6.00 -3.95 0.65
CA GLY A 8 -7.32 -3.69 0.11
C GLY A 8 -7.44 -4.27 -1.29
N TYR A 9 -8.51 -5.00 -1.57
CA TYR A 9 -8.77 -5.52 -2.90
C TYR A 9 -10.23 -5.27 -3.30
N THR A 10 -10.50 -5.32 -4.59
CA THR A 10 -11.85 -5.28 -5.16
C THR A 10 -11.98 -6.40 -6.18
N GLU A 11 -13.20 -6.83 -6.47
CA GLU A 11 -13.47 -7.81 -7.50
C GLU A 11 -14.18 -7.13 -8.68
N LYS A 12 -13.66 -7.37 -9.88
CA LYS A 12 -14.24 -6.88 -11.14
C LYS A 12 -14.21 -8.02 -12.13
N GLU A 13 -15.33 -8.30 -12.79
CA GLU A 13 -15.43 -9.35 -13.82
C GLU A 13 -14.92 -10.73 -13.34
N GLY A 14 -15.19 -11.08 -12.08
CA GLY A 14 -14.75 -12.36 -11.48
C GLY A 14 -13.25 -12.44 -11.18
N LYS A 15 -12.51 -11.33 -11.30
CA LYS A 15 -11.07 -11.26 -10.98
C LYS A 15 -10.83 -10.31 -9.80
N LYS A 16 -9.91 -10.71 -8.93
CA LYS A 16 -9.48 -9.88 -7.79
C LYS A 16 -8.39 -8.90 -8.24
N TYR A 17 -8.56 -7.65 -7.87
CA TYR A 17 -7.61 -6.55 -8.10
C TYR A 17 -7.17 -6.00 -6.77
N LEU A 18 -5.86 -5.87 -6.57
CA LEU A 18 -5.29 -5.30 -5.35
C LEU A 18 -5.07 -3.80 -5.52
N TRP A 19 -5.40 -3.02 -4.50
CA TRP A 19 -5.01 -1.62 -4.43
C TRP A 19 -3.56 -1.51 -4.00
N ILE A 20 -2.76 -0.85 -4.84
CA ILE A 20 -1.36 -0.57 -4.58
C ILE A 20 -1.17 0.94 -4.52
N GLY A 21 -0.57 1.42 -3.44
CA GLY A 21 -0.16 2.82 -3.30
C GLY A 21 1.18 3.06 -3.98
N LYS A 22 1.36 4.25 -4.58
CA LYS A 22 2.69 4.76 -4.90
C LYS A 22 3.05 5.83 -3.88
N ARG A 23 4.18 5.65 -3.20
CA ARG A 23 4.63 6.57 -2.16
C ARG A 23 4.97 7.93 -2.77
N SER A 24 4.62 9.00 -2.07
CA SER A 24 5.07 10.35 -2.44
C SER A 24 6.59 10.41 -2.52
N TYR A 25 7.11 11.17 -3.47
CA TYR A 25 8.54 11.43 -3.59
C TYR A 25 9.10 12.26 -2.43
N GLU A 26 8.24 12.90 -1.65
CA GLU A 26 8.62 13.70 -0.47
C GLU A 26 8.77 12.87 0.81
N LYS A 27 8.44 11.56 0.78
CA LYS A 27 8.59 10.71 1.97
C LYS A 27 10.08 10.55 2.32
N PRO A 28 10.46 10.69 3.59
CA PRO A 28 11.86 10.58 4.01
C PRO A 28 12.43 9.16 3.80
N THR A 29 11.57 8.14 3.72
CA THR A 29 11.95 6.76 3.46
C THR A 29 11.21 6.21 2.24
N PHE A 30 11.94 5.50 1.38
CA PHE A 30 11.43 4.82 0.18
C PHE A 30 10.52 5.69 -0.72
N PRO A 31 10.95 6.91 -1.13
CA PRO A 31 10.15 7.78 -1.98
C PRO A 31 9.89 7.16 -3.35
N GLY A 32 8.67 7.31 -3.88
CA GLY A 32 8.29 6.82 -5.22
C GLY A 32 8.10 5.31 -5.38
N MET A 33 8.40 4.52 -4.33
CA MET A 33 8.22 3.06 -4.34
C MET A 33 6.74 2.67 -4.20
N LEU A 34 6.42 1.42 -4.57
CA LEU A 34 5.09 0.86 -4.35
C LEU A 34 4.92 0.43 -2.88
N ASP A 35 3.68 0.50 -2.38
CA ASP A 35 3.32 0.17 -1.00
C ASP A 35 1.91 -0.43 -0.91
N HIS A 36 1.60 -1.01 0.25
CA HIS A 36 0.25 -1.47 0.57
C HIS A 36 -0.75 -0.29 0.61
N LEU A 37 -2.05 -0.61 0.55
CA LEU A 37 -3.10 0.40 0.61
C LEU A 37 -3.00 1.26 1.87
N VAL A 38 -2.71 0.64 3.02
CA VAL A 38 -2.38 1.33 4.27
C VAL A 38 -1.19 0.62 4.91
N ALA A 39 -0.22 1.40 5.37
CA ALA A 39 0.97 0.91 6.07
C ALA A 39 1.46 1.97 7.07
N GLY A 40 1.83 1.53 8.28
CA GLY A 40 2.35 2.42 9.31
C GLY A 40 3.04 1.66 10.45
N GLY A 41 4.03 2.30 11.07
CA GLY A 41 4.59 1.84 12.33
C GLY A 41 3.62 2.05 13.49
N LEU A 42 3.69 1.19 14.51
CA LEU A 42 2.99 1.36 15.78
C LEU A 42 3.86 2.11 16.78
#